data_AF-A0A7J9W6F1-F1
#
_entry.id   AF-A0A7J9W6F1-F1
#
_cell.length_a   1.000
_cell.length_b   1.000
_cell.length_c   1.000
_cell.angle_alpha   90.00
_cell.angle_beta   90.00
_cell.angle_gamma   90.00
#
_symmetry.space_group_name_H-M   'P 1'
#
loop_
_entity.id
_entity.type
_entity.pdbx_description
1 polymer ?
#
loop_
_entity_poly.entity_id
_entity_poly.type
_entity_poly.pdbx_seq_one_letter_code
_entity_poly.pdbx_strand_id
1 'polypeptide(L)' 'MVRVVQADRQQLEARRAEILARHGVTLDEFAERAAAYALVGDEWEAWDEIRGIAFLLDDD' A
#
# COMPACT_ATOMS: atom_id res chain seq x y z
N MET A 1 -26.89 -1.02 6.89
CA MET A 1 -26.36 -1.86 5.80
C MET A 1 -25.03 -1.23 5.37
N VAL A 2 -23.92 -1.68 5.95
CA VAL A 2 -22.59 -1.21 5.58
C VAL A 2 -22.28 -1.86 4.24
N ARG A 3 -22.23 -1.08 3.15
CA ARG A 3 -21.64 -1.52 1.89
C ARG A 3 -20.15 -1.69 2.15
N VAL A 4 -19.77 -2.86 2.62
CA VAL A 4 -18.39 -3.31 2.50
C VAL A 4 -18.17 -3.40 1.00
N VAL A 5 -17.51 -2.37 0.45
CA VAL A 5 -17.03 -2.39 -0.92
C VAL A 5 -16.15 -3.63 -0.97
N GLN A 6 -16.66 -4.72 -1.54
CA GLN A 6 -15.81 -5.81 -2.00
C GLN A 6 -15.00 -5.21 -3.12
N ALA A 7 -13.96 -4.44 -2.79
CA ALA A 7 -12.87 -4.26 -3.71
C ALA A 7 -12.39 -5.68 -3.98
N ASP A 8 -12.53 -6.15 -5.21
CA ASP A 8 -12.02 -7.45 -5.59
C ASP A 8 -10.54 -7.48 -5.17
N ARG A 9 -10.11 -8.56 -4.50
CA ARG A 9 -8.72 -8.72 -4.05
C ARG A 9 -7.71 -8.34 -5.15
N GLN A 10 -8.01 -8.68 -6.40
CA GLN A 10 -7.24 -8.26 -7.58
C GLN A 10 -7.12 -6.75 -7.78
N GLN A 11 -8.17 -5.96 -7.51
CA GLN A 11 -8.13 -4.51 -7.62
C GLN A 11 -7.24 -3.89 -6.54
N LEU A 12 -7.28 -4.44 -5.33
CA LEU A 12 -6.40 -4.02 -4.23
C LEU A 12 -4.93 -4.38 -4.54
N GLU A 13 -4.68 -5.58 -5.04
CA GLU A 13 -3.35 -6.00 -5.47
C GLU A 13 -2.83 -5.18 -6.65
N ALA A 14 -3.68 -4.90 -7.65
CA ALA A 14 -3.34 -4.02 -8.77
C ALA A 14 -3.00 -2.61 -8.28
N ARG A 15 -3.81 -2.07 -7.36
CA ARG A 15 -3.58 -0.74 -6.78
C ARG A 15 -2.25 -0.67 -6.04
N ARG A 16 -1.93 -1.69 -5.22
CA ARG A 16 -0.62 -1.81 -4.57
C ARG A 16 0.50 -1.83 -5.61
N ALA A 17 0.36 -2.62 -6.67
CA ALA A 17 1.35 -2.71 -7.74
C ALA A 17 1.55 -1.37 -8.48
N GLU A 18 0.48 -0.62 -8.72
CA GLU A 18 0.56 0.72 -9.33
C GLU A 18 1.33 1.72 -8.46
N ILE A 19 1.07 1.72 -7.15
CA ILE A 19 1.79 2.58 -6.19
C ILE A 19 3.28 2.23 -6.21
N LEU A 20 3.61 0.94 -6.07
CA LEU A 20 5.00 0.46 -6.11
C LEU A 20 5.69 0.84 -7.43
N ALA A 21 5.02 0.66 -8.56
CA ALA A 21 5.54 1.04 -9.88
C ALA A 21 5.76 2.56 -10.02
N ARG A 22 4.87 3.39 -9.47
CA ARG A 22 5.01 4.86 -9.51
C ARG A 22 6.24 5.35 -8.75
N HIS A 23 6.56 4.72 -7.63
CA HIS A 23 7.73 5.06 -6.81
C HIS A 23 9.00 4.30 -7.23
N GLY A 24 8.88 3.31 -8.12
CA GLY A 24 10.00 2.53 -8.62
C GLY A 24 10.68 1.68 -7.55
N VAL A 25 9.94 1.26 -6.54
CA VAL A 25 10.43 0.50 -5.38
C VAL A 25 9.54 -0.70 -5.11
N THR A 26 10.10 -1.69 -4.44
CA THR A 26 9.37 -2.86 -3.96
C THR A 26 8.67 -2.57 -2.63
N LEU A 27 7.76 -3.47 -2.23
CA LEU A 27 7.08 -3.39 -0.94
C LEU A 27 8.07 -3.46 0.23
N ASP A 28 9.09 -4.31 0.11
CA ASP A 28 10.12 -4.51 1.12
C ASP A 28 10.96 -3.24 1.29
N GLU A 29 11.40 -2.63 0.19
CA GLU A 29 12.11 -1.35 0.22
C GLU A 29 11.27 -0.23 0.85
N PHE A 30 9.96 -0.19 0.58
CA PHE A 30 9.05 0.76 1.23
C PHE A 30 8.97 0.51 2.74
N ALA A 31 8.88 -0.75 3.16
CA ALA A 31 8.84 -1.14 4.56
C ALA A 31 10.15 -0.80 5.29
N GLU A 32 11.31 -1.07 4.68
CA GLU A 32 12.62 -0.71 5.21
C GLU A 32 12.75 0.81 5.37
N ARG A 33 12.36 1.57 4.34
CA ARG A 33 12.40 3.04 4.37
C ARG A 33 11.43 3.63 5.39
N ALA A 34 10.26 3.03 5.56
CA ALA A 34 9.30 3.40 6.60
C ALA A 34 9.87 3.15 8.00
N ALA A 35 10.46 1.96 8.23
CA ALA A 35 11.09 1.60 9.49
C ALA A 35 12.29 2.50 9.83
N ALA A 36 13.02 2.96 8.80
CA ALA A 36 14.12 3.90 8.94
C ALA A 36 13.68 5.38 9.07
N TYR A 37 12.37 5.67 9.08
CA TYR A 37 11.82 7.03 9.05
C TYR A 37 12.35 7.88 7.86
N ALA A 38 12.63 7.21 6.73
CA ALA A 38 13.28 7.79 5.56
C ALA A 38 12.30 8.15 4.42
N LEU A 39 10.99 7.95 4.63
CA LEU A 39 9.96 8.38 3.69
C LEU A 39 9.72 9.89 3.80
N VAL A 40 9.44 10.55 2.68
CA VAL A 40 9.14 11.98 2.64
C VAL A 40 7.91 12.29 1.79
N GLY A 41 7.07 13.23 2.24
CA GLY A 41 5.95 13.78 1.48
C GLY A 41 5.03 12.69 0.90
N ASP A 42 4.95 12.64 -0.44
CA ASP A 42 4.14 11.70 -1.24
C ASP A 42 4.44 10.22 -0.91
N GLU A 43 5.65 9.90 -0.44
CA GLU A 43 6.01 8.54 -0.03
C GLU A 43 5.31 8.10 1.26
N TRP A 44 5.02 9.03 2.19
CA TRP A 44 4.24 8.72 3.39
C TRP A 44 2.77 8.44 3.04
N GLU A 45 2.21 9.20 2.11
CA GLU A 45 0.84 8.97 1.62
C GLU A 45 0.72 7.63 0.90
N ALA A 46 1.69 7.32 0.03
CA ALA A 46 1.78 6.02 -0.65
C ALA A 46 1.91 4.84 0.33
N TRP A 47 2.75 4.99 1.36
CA TRP A 47 2.93 3.98 2.39
C TRP A 47 1.65 3.76 3.21
N ASP A 48 0.94 4.83 3.58
CA ASP A 48 -0.33 4.70 4.30
C ASP A 48 -1.41 4.01 3.46
N GLU A 49 -1.48 4.31 2.16
CA GLU A 49 -2.38 3.63 1.21
C GLU A 49 -2.04 2.13 1.09
N ILE A 50 -0.75 1.77 0.98
CA ILE A 50 -0.30 0.37 0.94
C ILE A 50 -0.70 -0.39 2.22
N ARG A 51 -0.53 0.22 3.40
CA ARG A 51 -0.96 -0.41 4.66
C ARG A 51 -2.47 -0.56 4.75
N GLY A 52 -3.22 0.43 4.27
CA GLY A 52 -4.68 0.34 4.17
C GLY A 52 -5.12 -0.80 3.27
N ILE A 53 -4.43 -1.01 2.14
CA ILE A 53 -4.65 -2.14 1.25
C ILE A 53 -4.34 -3.47 1.94
N ALA A 54 -3.20 -3.60 2.63
CA ALA A 54 -2.84 -4.82 3.37
C ALA A 54 -3.89 -5.19 4.43
N PHE A 55 -4.36 -4.19 5.18
CA PHE A 55 -5.45 -4.37 6.15
C PHE A 55 -6.74 -4.88 5.50
N LEU A 56 -7.10 -4.36 4.32
CA LEU A 56 -8.29 -4.83 3.58
C LEU A 56 -8.12 -6.23 2.97
N LEU A 57 -6.88 -6.63 2.70
CA LEU A 57 -6.55 -7.95 2.17
C LEU A 57 -6.44 -9.03 3.25
N ASP A 58 -6.46 -8.65 4.53
CA ASP A 58 -6.14 -9.51 5.68
C ASP A 58 -4.74 -10.14 5.52
N ASP A 59 -3.82 -9.38 4.93
CA ASP A 59 -2.41 -9.74 4.74
C ASP A 59 -1.67 -9.31 6.03
N ASP A 60 -1.24 -10.28 6.85
CA ASP A 60 -0.53 -10.08 8.14
C ASP A 60 0.99 -9.96 7.95
#